data_AF-A0A4J2BAA3-F1
#
_entry.id   AF-A0A4J2BAA3-F1
#
_cell.length_a   1.000
_cell.length_b   1.000
_cell.length_c   1.000
_cell.angle_alpha   90.00
_cell.angle_beta   90.00
_cell.angle_gamma   90.00
#
_symmetry.space_group_name_H-M   'P 1'
#
loop_
_entity.id
_entity.type
_entity.pdbx_description
1 polymer ?
#
loop_
_entity_poly.entity_id
_entity_poly.type
_entity_poly.pdbx_seq_one_letter_code
_entity_poly.pdbx_strand_id
1 'polypeptide(L)'
;MTIRTTHTYKYQYSLLFGDAGYLWLLLHLFSISKNQYYLQLANVSAKKLIENYDTLEEIDFALGKSGVLLSLIKYYQFTNDNTLKIFIHNSIGEIYHYFLQRDTAKESILDYSFAHGYCGIAYALFAYSKVLEPSMFYNDLHTFHTELKKLLEKVTSNTENLGNLQLSWCKGISGIILYLCMYDCDGNKDIISKYQEFVFNHHLKMMTGYCHGITSLLQTTVYNQNKLLMKKIQQVILACSERDDHGLLMFQGDSGKADLFDFGIGSMGYIGVY
;
A
#
# COMPACT_ATOMS: atom_id res chain seq x y z
N MET A 1 -4.96 41.37 -0.70
CA MET A 1 -5.30 40.16 -1.48
C MET A 1 -5.41 39.01 -0.49
N THR A 2 -6.62 38.80 0.02
CA THR A 2 -6.91 37.75 1.02
C THR A 2 -7.30 36.50 0.24
N ILE A 3 -6.35 35.56 0.09
CA ILE A 3 -6.66 34.27 -0.53
C ILE A 3 -7.50 33.47 0.45
N ARG A 4 -8.62 32.97 -0.09
CA ARG A 4 -9.76 32.35 0.58
C ARG A 4 -9.39 31.05 1.32
N THR A 5 -10.05 30.91 2.47
CA THR A 5 -10.58 29.68 3.12
C THR A 5 -9.76 28.40 3.03
N THR A 6 -9.30 27.92 4.19
CA THR A 6 -8.86 26.53 4.41
C THR A 6 -9.99 25.56 4.08
N HIS A 7 -10.08 25.11 2.82
CA HIS A 7 -10.92 23.99 2.46
C HIS A 7 -10.30 22.73 3.04
N THR A 8 -10.95 22.14 4.03
CA THR A 8 -10.63 20.80 4.50
C THR A 8 -11.20 19.81 3.50
N TYR A 9 -10.33 19.00 2.90
CA TYR A 9 -10.75 17.96 1.95
C TYR A 9 -10.81 16.60 2.66
N LYS A 10 -11.71 15.73 2.22
CA LYS A 10 -11.83 14.37 2.76
C LYS A 10 -10.49 13.65 2.60
N TYR A 11 -9.99 13.02 3.66
CA TYR A 11 -8.71 12.31 3.69
C TYR A 11 -7.46 13.17 3.45
N GLN A 12 -7.51 14.48 3.72
CA GLN A 12 -6.38 15.42 3.51
C GLN A 12 -5.08 15.03 4.23
N TYR A 13 -5.13 14.21 5.29
CA TYR A 13 -3.94 13.77 6.02
C TYR A 13 -3.50 12.34 5.67
N SER A 14 -4.28 11.64 4.83
CA SER A 14 -4.06 10.25 4.47
C SER A 14 -2.79 10.02 3.65
N LEU A 15 -2.39 8.74 3.55
CA LEU A 15 -1.28 8.34 2.70
C LEU A 15 -1.62 8.45 1.21
N LEU A 16 -2.83 8.06 0.81
CA LEU A 16 -3.20 7.99 -0.60
C LEU A 16 -3.53 9.35 -1.21
N PHE A 17 -4.19 10.23 -0.44
CA PHE A 17 -4.71 11.51 -0.96
C PHE A 17 -4.21 12.75 -0.23
N GLY A 18 -3.30 12.59 0.74
CA GLY A 18 -3.02 13.63 1.71
C GLY A 18 -1.56 13.88 2.06
N ASP A 19 -1.36 14.64 3.14
CA ASP A 19 -0.07 15.08 3.64
C ASP A 19 0.88 13.91 3.96
N ALA A 20 0.38 12.73 4.36
CA ALA A 20 1.25 11.58 4.65
C ALA A 20 1.90 11.01 3.37
N GLY A 21 1.17 10.94 2.26
CA GLY A 21 1.74 10.57 0.97
C GLY A 21 2.77 11.59 0.49
N TYR A 22 2.46 12.87 0.67
CA TYR A 22 3.39 13.95 0.35
C TYR A 22 4.67 13.89 1.18
N LEU A 23 4.56 13.65 2.49
CA LEU A 23 5.70 13.39 3.38
C LEU A 23 6.55 12.22 2.86
N TRP A 24 5.90 11.12 2.45
CA TRP A 24 6.60 9.95 1.93
C TRP A 24 7.46 10.25 0.71
N LEU A 25 6.91 11.03 -0.23
CA LEU A 25 7.59 11.49 -1.44
C LEU A 25 8.76 12.42 -1.09
N LEU A 26 8.54 13.42 -0.24
CA LEU A 26 9.60 14.36 0.18
C LEU A 26 10.78 13.62 0.81
N LEU A 27 10.51 12.63 1.67
CA LEU A 27 11.54 11.80 2.27
C LEU A 27 12.28 10.93 1.25
N HIS A 28 11.58 10.44 0.23
CA HIS A 28 12.21 9.72 -0.87
C HIS A 28 13.11 10.64 -1.71
N LEU A 29 12.62 11.82 -2.09
CA LEU A 29 13.41 12.82 -2.83
C LEU A 29 14.63 13.27 -2.01
N PHE A 30 14.48 13.46 -0.70
CA PHE A 30 15.59 13.75 0.19
C PHE A 30 16.59 12.58 0.24
N SER A 31 16.13 11.33 0.33
CA SER A 31 17.03 10.19 0.44
C SER A 31 17.92 10.02 -0.79
N ILE A 32 17.42 10.31 -1.99
CA ILE A 32 18.17 10.23 -3.24
C ILE A 32 19.02 11.47 -3.54
N SER A 33 18.51 12.68 -3.27
CA SER A 33 19.18 13.94 -3.67
C SER A 33 20.03 14.56 -2.57
N LYS A 34 19.76 14.22 -1.30
CA LYS A 34 20.28 14.88 -0.09
C LYS A 34 20.00 16.39 -0.01
N ASN A 35 19.07 16.91 -0.81
CA ASN A 35 18.72 18.32 -0.80
C ASN A 35 17.88 18.67 0.44
N GLN A 36 18.44 19.54 1.29
CA GLN A 36 17.82 19.98 2.55
C GLN A 36 16.47 20.67 2.39
N TYR A 37 16.19 21.23 1.22
CA TYR A 37 14.87 21.79 0.90
C TYR A 37 13.75 20.77 1.11
N TYR A 38 13.95 19.51 0.68
CA TYR A 38 12.94 18.46 0.85
C TYR A 38 12.75 18.09 2.32
N LEU A 39 13.83 18.08 3.12
CA LEU A 39 13.72 17.83 4.55
C LEU A 39 12.98 18.96 5.27
N GLN A 40 13.21 20.22 4.90
CA GLN A 40 12.47 21.36 5.46
C GLN A 40 10.96 21.25 5.18
N LEU A 41 10.57 20.88 3.96
CA LEU A 41 9.17 20.62 3.62
C LEU A 41 8.61 19.42 4.39
N ALA A 42 9.41 18.35 4.55
CA ALA A 42 9.02 17.16 5.31
C ALA A 42 8.73 17.51 6.77
N ASN A 43 9.52 18.39 7.39
CA ASN A 43 9.30 18.86 8.76
C ASN A 43 7.94 19.55 8.91
N VAL A 44 7.56 20.40 7.94
CA VAL A 44 6.26 21.10 7.94
C VAL A 44 5.11 20.11 7.82
N SER A 45 5.22 19.14 6.90
CA SER A 45 4.19 18.12 6.70
C SER A 45 4.06 17.19 7.91
N ALA A 46 5.17 16.71 8.48
CA ALA A 46 5.17 15.87 9.67
C ALA A 46 4.52 16.56 10.87
N LYS A 47 4.80 17.85 11.09
CA LYS A 47 4.16 18.63 12.17
C LYS A 47 2.64 18.68 12.01
N LYS A 48 2.13 18.96 10.80
CA LYS A 48 0.69 18.96 10.52
C LYS A 48 0.05 17.60 10.82
N LEU A 49 0.71 16.51 10.41
CA LEU A 49 0.21 15.15 10.64
C LEU A 49 0.13 14.83 12.13
N ILE A 50 1.14 15.20 12.92
CA ILE A 50 1.13 15.01 14.38
C ILE A 50 -0.01 15.80 15.02
N GLU A 51 -0.17 17.08 14.67
CA GLU A 51 -1.20 17.96 15.24
C GLU A 51 -2.64 17.52 14.92
N ASN A 52 -2.84 16.78 13.82
CA ASN A 52 -4.17 16.40 13.35
C ASN A 52 -4.43 14.89 13.39
N TYR A 53 -3.51 14.09 13.93
CA TYR A 53 -3.62 12.63 13.94
C TYR A 53 -4.92 12.15 14.59
N ASP A 54 -5.32 12.75 15.70
CA ASP A 54 -6.52 12.37 16.44
C ASP A 54 -7.83 12.71 15.70
N THR A 55 -7.76 13.52 14.64
CA THR A 55 -8.92 13.86 13.80
C THR A 55 -9.20 12.81 12.72
N LEU A 56 -8.30 11.84 12.54
CA LEU A 56 -8.47 10.75 11.56
C LEU A 56 -9.52 9.74 12.07
N GLU A 57 -10.53 9.49 11.24
CA GLU A 57 -11.58 8.49 11.54
C GLU A 57 -11.17 7.08 11.07
N GLU A 58 -10.49 6.99 9.93
CA GLU A 58 -10.09 5.71 9.35
C GLU A 58 -8.86 5.14 10.05
N ILE A 59 -8.78 3.81 10.18
CA ILE A 59 -7.61 3.12 10.77
C ILE A 59 -6.67 2.54 9.71
N ASP A 60 -7.16 2.34 8.49
CA ASP A 60 -6.45 1.59 7.45
C ASP A 60 -5.16 2.26 6.94
N PHE A 61 -4.48 1.58 6.01
CA PHE A 61 -3.21 2.04 5.45
C PHE A 61 -3.37 3.21 4.48
N ALA A 62 -4.38 3.18 3.61
CA ALA A 62 -4.49 4.16 2.53
C ALA A 62 -5.06 5.50 3.00
N LEU A 63 -6.09 5.46 3.84
CA LEU A 63 -6.90 6.60 4.26
C LEU A 63 -6.68 6.96 5.72
N GLY A 64 -6.23 6.00 6.52
CA GLY A 64 -6.27 6.07 7.96
C GLY A 64 -4.94 6.24 8.69
N LYS A 65 -5.07 6.08 10.01
CA LYS A 65 -4.00 6.22 11.01
C LYS A 65 -2.78 5.34 10.70
N SER A 66 -2.96 4.15 10.14
CA SER A 66 -1.83 3.24 9.83
C SER A 66 -0.89 3.82 8.78
N GLY A 67 -1.42 4.42 7.72
CA GLY A 67 -0.59 5.07 6.69
C GLY A 67 0.13 6.31 7.21
N VAL A 68 -0.54 7.07 8.07
CA VAL A 68 0.04 8.27 8.71
C VAL A 68 1.18 7.89 9.64
N LEU A 69 0.97 6.92 10.54
CA LEU A 69 2.05 6.45 11.43
C LEU A 69 3.21 5.86 10.65
N LEU A 70 2.96 5.09 9.59
CA LEU A 70 4.04 4.56 8.77
C LEU A 70 4.90 5.70 8.18
N SER A 71 4.27 6.78 7.72
CA SER A 71 4.98 7.96 7.18
C SER A 71 5.81 8.67 8.26
N LEU A 72 5.27 8.76 9.47
CA LEU A 72 5.97 9.33 10.62
C LEU A 72 7.12 8.44 11.12
N ILE A 73 6.98 7.11 11.08
CA ILE A 73 8.06 6.16 11.36
C ILE A 73 9.20 6.35 10.36
N LYS A 74 8.88 6.47 9.06
CA LYS A 74 9.89 6.77 8.03
C LYS A 74 10.57 8.11 8.29
N TYR A 75 9.81 9.15 8.63
CA TYR A 75 10.36 10.47 8.98
C TYR A 75 11.31 10.39 10.19
N TYR A 76 10.93 9.65 11.24
CA TYR A 76 11.76 9.41 12.41
C TYR A 76 13.12 8.82 12.06
N GLN A 77 13.21 7.90 11.09
CA GLN A 77 14.49 7.32 10.66
C GLN A 77 15.48 8.37 10.11
N PHE A 78 15.01 9.53 9.64
CA PHE A 78 15.86 10.62 9.17
C PHE A 78 16.21 11.64 10.24
N THR A 79 15.34 11.84 11.24
CA THR A 79 15.49 12.91 12.24
C THR A 79 15.98 12.42 13.59
N ASN A 80 15.69 11.17 13.96
CA ASN A 80 15.90 10.61 15.30
C ASN A 80 15.32 11.50 16.42
N ASP A 81 14.20 12.17 16.15
CA ASP A 81 13.54 13.07 17.10
C ASP A 81 12.85 12.27 18.23
N ASN A 82 13.23 12.54 19.47
CA ASN A 82 12.69 11.86 20.65
C ASN A 82 11.22 12.21 20.94
N THR A 83 10.78 13.44 20.67
CA THR A 83 9.37 13.83 20.82
C THR A 83 8.51 13.08 19.83
N LEU A 84 8.96 12.97 18.57
CA LEU A 84 8.31 12.15 17.57
C LEU A 84 8.26 10.67 17.96
N LYS A 85 9.36 10.13 18.50
CA LYS A 85 9.40 8.74 18.99
C LYS A 85 8.31 8.48 20.03
N ILE A 86 8.17 9.38 21.01
CA ILE A 86 7.14 9.26 22.07
C ILE A 86 5.74 9.32 21.46
N PHE A 87 5.51 10.24 20.51
CA PHE A 87 4.23 10.32 19.81
C PHE A 87 3.90 9.00 19.10
N ILE A 88 4.81 8.46 18.29
CA ILE A 88 4.61 7.20 17.56
C ILE A 88 4.32 6.06 18.54
N HIS A 89 5.08 5.95 19.62
CA HIS A 89 4.90 4.91 20.65
C HIS A 89 3.51 4.98 21.29
N ASN A 90 3.00 6.18 21.58
CA ASN A 90 1.65 6.32 22.15
C ASN A 90 0.56 5.99 21.13
N SER A 91 0.73 6.42 19.89
CA SER A 91 -0.26 6.24 18.83
C SER A 91 -0.34 4.81 18.28
N ILE A 92 0.75 4.02 18.36
CA ILE A 92 0.76 2.64 17.84
C ILE A 92 -0.21 1.73 18.59
N GLY A 93 -0.49 2.03 19.87
CA GLY A 93 -1.39 1.25 20.72
C GLY A 93 -2.83 1.20 20.21
N GLU A 94 -3.32 2.29 19.63
CA GLU A 94 -4.68 2.35 19.05
C GLU A 94 -4.80 1.41 17.85
N ILE A 95 -3.83 1.47 16.95
CA ILE A 95 -3.79 0.63 15.74
C ILE A 95 -3.64 -0.84 16.12
N TYR A 96 -2.80 -1.13 17.11
CA TYR A 96 -2.64 -2.47 17.64
C TYR A 96 -3.92 -3.00 18.27
N HIS A 97 -4.62 -2.17 19.05
CA HIS A 97 -5.90 -2.57 19.65
C HIS A 97 -6.93 -2.93 18.59
N TYR A 98 -7.06 -2.12 17.53
CA TYR A 98 -7.94 -2.44 16.39
C TYR A 98 -7.54 -3.76 15.70
N PHE A 99 -6.24 -3.98 15.49
CA PHE A 99 -5.71 -5.20 14.87
C PHE A 99 -6.04 -6.48 15.66
N LEU A 100 -6.10 -6.39 17.01
CA LEU A 100 -6.46 -7.52 17.87
C LEU A 100 -7.97 -7.84 17.86
N GLN A 101 -8.82 -6.90 17.45
CA GLN A 101 -10.28 -7.12 17.40
C GLN A 101 -10.74 -7.89 16.16
N ARG A 102 -9.84 -8.23 15.23
CA ARG A 102 -10.16 -8.97 14.00
C ARG A 102 -10.83 -10.31 14.30
N ASP A 103 -11.89 -10.64 13.57
CA ASP A 103 -12.60 -11.92 13.66
C ASP A 103 -12.49 -12.67 12.32
N THR A 104 -11.47 -13.53 12.25
CA THR A 104 -11.16 -14.34 11.05
C THR A 104 -12.30 -15.26 10.60
N ALA A 105 -13.27 -15.55 11.47
CA ALA A 105 -14.42 -16.39 11.11
C ALA A 105 -15.51 -15.63 10.34
N LYS A 106 -15.59 -14.30 10.46
CA LYS A 106 -16.64 -13.47 9.86
C LYS A 106 -16.17 -12.60 8.71
N GLU A 107 -14.87 -12.37 8.62
CA GLU A 107 -14.29 -11.43 7.68
C GLU A 107 -14.09 -12.03 6.28
N SER A 108 -14.36 -11.22 5.28
CA SER A 108 -14.14 -11.51 3.87
C SER A 108 -12.67 -11.32 3.50
N ILE A 109 -12.22 -11.90 2.39
CA ILE A 109 -10.89 -11.58 1.82
C ILE A 109 -10.68 -10.07 1.63
N LEU A 110 -11.79 -9.32 1.44
CA LEU A 110 -11.78 -7.87 1.27
C LEU A 110 -11.24 -7.11 2.48
N ASP A 111 -11.39 -7.69 3.68
CA ASP A 111 -11.00 -7.10 4.95
C ASP A 111 -9.51 -7.33 5.24
N TYR A 112 -8.84 -8.23 4.51
CA TYR A 112 -7.43 -8.60 4.72
C TYR A 112 -6.47 -7.94 3.73
N SER A 113 -6.97 -7.12 2.83
CA SER A 113 -6.18 -6.44 1.80
C SER A 113 -5.17 -5.42 2.35
N PHE A 114 -4.33 -4.86 1.46
CA PHE A 114 -3.27 -3.95 1.88
C PHE A 114 -3.77 -2.53 2.14
N ALA A 115 -4.45 -1.91 1.19
CA ALA A 115 -4.84 -0.50 1.32
C ALA A 115 -5.88 -0.27 2.42
N HIS A 116 -6.92 -1.10 2.43
CA HIS A 116 -8.11 -0.91 3.26
C HIS A 116 -8.40 -2.10 4.17
N GLY A 117 -7.38 -2.88 4.52
CA GLY A 117 -7.53 -4.10 5.29
C GLY A 117 -6.40 -4.34 6.27
N TYR A 118 -6.49 -5.47 6.97
CA TYR A 118 -5.57 -5.81 8.07
C TYR A 118 -4.11 -5.98 7.63
N CYS A 119 -3.83 -6.30 6.37
CA CYS A 119 -2.44 -6.41 5.91
C CYS A 119 -1.69 -5.06 5.97
N GLY A 120 -2.37 -3.95 5.63
CA GLY A 120 -1.76 -2.62 5.73
C GLY A 120 -1.51 -2.20 7.18
N ILE A 121 -2.45 -2.52 8.07
CA ILE A 121 -2.34 -2.30 9.51
C ILE A 121 -1.17 -3.13 10.08
N ALA A 122 -1.13 -4.42 9.76
CA ALA A 122 -0.06 -5.33 10.18
C ALA A 122 1.31 -4.87 9.68
N TYR A 123 1.38 -4.29 8.48
CA TYR A 123 2.61 -3.71 7.96
C TYR A 123 3.09 -2.50 8.75
N ALA A 124 2.18 -1.60 9.18
CA ALA A 124 2.54 -0.47 10.04
C ALA A 124 3.09 -0.95 11.40
N LEU A 125 2.46 -1.95 12.01
CA LEU A 125 2.95 -2.60 13.24
C LEU A 125 4.33 -3.23 13.03
N PHE A 126 4.52 -3.96 11.93
CA PHE A 126 5.81 -4.56 11.59
C PHE A 126 6.92 -3.52 11.40
N ALA A 127 6.63 -2.43 10.68
CA ALA A 127 7.57 -1.34 10.46
C ALA A 127 7.96 -0.66 11.77
N TYR A 128 6.98 -0.42 12.66
CA TYR A 128 7.25 0.07 14.01
C TYR A 128 8.23 -0.85 14.75
N SER A 129 7.95 -2.16 14.80
CA SER A 129 8.80 -3.11 15.52
C SER A 129 10.20 -3.20 14.92
N LYS A 130 10.35 -3.03 13.61
CA LYS A 130 11.68 -3.02 12.97
C LYS A 130 12.51 -1.80 13.34
N VAL A 131 11.88 -0.64 13.56
CA VAL A 131 12.58 0.64 13.73
C VAL A 131 12.76 1.02 15.20
N LEU A 132 11.75 0.80 16.03
CA LEU A 132 11.68 1.35 17.38
C LEU A 132 11.82 0.30 18.47
N GLU A 133 11.08 -0.80 18.35
CA GLU A 133 11.04 -1.84 19.39
C GLU A 133 11.07 -3.24 18.76
N PRO A 134 12.28 -3.77 18.51
CA PRO A 134 12.46 -5.11 17.97
C PRO A 134 11.66 -6.14 18.78
N SER A 135 11.00 -7.05 18.06
CA SER A 135 10.13 -8.12 18.59
C SER A 135 8.77 -7.70 19.16
N MET A 136 8.46 -6.41 19.32
CA MET A 136 7.11 -5.98 19.68
C MET A 136 6.12 -6.51 18.63
N PHE A 137 5.01 -7.12 19.06
CA PHE A 137 4.00 -7.75 18.20
C PHE A 137 4.42 -9.00 17.39
N TYR A 138 5.63 -9.55 17.57
CA TYR A 138 6.10 -10.69 16.76
C TYR A 138 5.11 -11.87 16.75
N ASN A 139 4.64 -12.30 17.92
CA ASN A 139 3.72 -13.45 18.04
C ASN A 139 2.37 -13.21 17.36
N ASP A 140 1.81 -12.01 17.50
CA ASP A 140 0.51 -11.66 16.92
C ASP A 140 0.60 -11.50 15.40
N LEU A 141 1.68 -10.90 14.90
CA LEU A 141 1.96 -10.81 13.46
C LEU A 141 2.22 -12.19 12.86
N HIS A 142 2.93 -13.08 13.58
CA HIS A 142 3.17 -14.44 13.12
C HIS A 142 1.88 -15.29 13.09
N THR A 143 1.00 -15.11 14.09
CA THR A 143 -0.32 -15.73 14.11
C THR A 143 -1.17 -15.24 12.94
N PHE A 144 -1.26 -13.91 12.75
CA PHE A 144 -1.97 -13.30 11.63
C PHE A 144 -1.46 -13.79 10.28
N HIS A 145 -0.14 -13.91 10.13
CA HIS A 145 0.48 -14.47 8.93
C HIS A 145 0.00 -15.90 8.66
N THR A 146 -0.06 -16.75 9.68
CA THR A 146 -0.56 -18.13 9.54
C THR A 146 -2.04 -18.17 9.16
N GLU A 147 -2.85 -17.26 9.71
CA GLU A 147 -4.27 -17.10 9.37
C GLU A 147 -4.46 -16.69 7.91
N LEU A 148 -3.66 -15.73 7.42
CA LEU A 148 -3.66 -15.29 6.02
C LEU A 148 -3.40 -16.44 5.03
N LYS A 149 -2.46 -17.34 5.34
CA LYS A 149 -2.17 -18.49 4.46
C LYS A 149 -3.42 -19.37 4.29
N LYS A 150 -4.09 -19.68 5.41
CA LYS A 150 -5.33 -20.49 5.41
C LYS A 150 -6.47 -19.78 4.68
N LEU A 151 -6.59 -18.46 4.86
CA LEU A 151 -7.59 -17.66 4.17
C LEU A 151 -7.40 -17.70 2.65
N LEU A 152 -6.17 -17.52 2.18
CA LEU A 152 -5.85 -17.59 0.75
C LEU A 152 -6.17 -18.97 0.18
N GLU A 153 -5.84 -20.06 0.88
CA GLU A 153 -6.17 -21.42 0.45
C GLU A 153 -7.68 -21.62 0.33
N LYS A 154 -8.44 -21.20 1.35
CA LYS A 154 -9.90 -21.27 1.36
C LYS A 154 -10.51 -20.50 0.18
N VAL A 155 -10.12 -19.25 -0.02
CA VAL A 155 -10.70 -18.35 -1.03
C VAL A 155 -10.36 -18.79 -2.45
N THR A 156 -9.14 -19.29 -2.67
CA THR A 156 -8.71 -19.73 -4.01
C THR A 156 -9.19 -21.12 -4.38
N SER A 157 -9.72 -21.90 -3.44
CA SER A 157 -10.36 -23.19 -3.72
C SER A 157 -11.71 -23.07 -4.45
N ASN A 158 -12.36 -21.90 -4.40
CA ASN A 158 -13.62 -21.64 -5.11
C ASN A 158 -13.50 -20.37 -5.98
N THR A 159 -13.12 -20.56 -7.25
CA THR A 159 -12.74 -19.49 -8.18
C THR A 159 -13.92 -18.78 -8.85
N GLU A 160 -15.13 -19.35 -8.77
CA GLU A 160 -16.33 -18.80 -9.42
C GLU A 160 -16.73 -17.44 -8.85
N ASN A 161 -16.43 -17.18 -7.57
CA ASN A 161 -16.83 -15.97 -6.85
C ASN A 161 -15.78 -14.83 -6.87
N LEU A 162 -14.67 -14.98 -7.60
CA LEU A 162 -13.63 -13.96 -7.64
C LEU A 162 -13.87 -12.95 -8.75
N GLY A 163 -14.22 -11.72 -8.35
CA GLY A 163 -14.29 -10.55 -9.22
C GLY A 163 -13.03 -9.68 -9.09
N ASN A 164 -13.05 -8.53 -9.76
CA ASN A 164 -11.91 -7.62 -9.82
C ASN A 164 -11.41 -7.19 -8.42
N LEU A 165 -12.33 -6.76 -7.54
CA LEU A 165 -11.96 -6.28 -6.21
C LEU A 165 -11.27 -7.35 -5.35
N GLN A 166 -11.69 -8.62 -5.44
CA GLN A 166 -11.06 -9.72 -4.71
C GLN A 166 -9.64 -10.02 -5.21
N LEU A 167 -9.29 -9.62 -6.43
CA LEU A 167 -7.96 -9.79 -7.01
C LEU A 167 -7.06 -8.57 -6.80
N SER A 168 -7.66 -7.39 -6.61
CA SER A 168 -7.02 -6.07 -6.54
C SER A 168 -5.96 -5.88 -5.45
N TRP A 169 -5.19 -4.79 -5.54
CA TRP A 169 -4.29 -4.36 -4.48
C TRP A 169 -5.05 -3.84 -3.25
N CYS A 170 -6.02 -2.97 -3.50
CA CYS A 170 -6.61 -2.19 -2.42
C CYS A 170 -7.57 -2.99 -1.53
N LYS A 171 -8.17 -4.04 -2.10
CA LYS A 171 -9.22 -4.86 -1.47
C LYS A 171 -8.99 -6.35 -1.69
N GLY A 172 -7.94 -6.79 -2.38
CA GLY A 172 -7.83 -8.18 -2.82
C GLY A 172 -6.53 -8.89 -2.51
N ILE A 173 -6.40 -10.05 -3.15
CA ILE A 173 -5.28 -10.99 -3.01
C ILE A 173 -3.96 -10.32 -3.39
N SER A 174 -3.93 -9.45 -4.41
CA SER A 174 -2.68 -8.77 -4.77
C SER A 174 -2.13 -7.90 -3.64
N GLY A 175 -2.99 -7.30 -2.82
CA GLY A 175 -2.56 -6.56 -1.63
C GLY A 175 -1.97 -7.48 -0.55
N ILE A 176 -2.57 -8.65 -0.36
CA ILE A 176 -2.07 -9.66 0.58
C ILE A 176 -0.69 -10.17 0.12
N ILE A 177 -0.50 -10.43 -1.18
CA ILE A 177 0.80 -10.82 -1.74
C ILE A 177 1.85 -9.76 -1.43
N LEU A 178 1.53 -8.46 -1.60
CA LEU A 178 2.45 -7.38 -1.28
C LEU A 178 2.86 -7.40 0.20
N TYR A 179 1.91 -7.61 1.13
CA TYR A 179 2.22 -7.76 2.55
C TYR A 179 3.18 -8.94 2.81
N LEU A 180 2.91 -10.10 2.22
CA LEU A 180 3.76 -11.29 2.39
C LEU A 180 5.20 -11.02 1.90
N CYS A 181 5.35 -10.28 0.80
CA CYS A 181 6.65 -9.86 0.28
C CYS A 181 7.40 -8.98 1.28
N MET A 182 6.72 -8.02 1.90
CA MET A 182 7.36 -7.06 2.81
C MET A 182 7.60 -7.59 4.22
N TYR A 183 6.79 -8.55 4.68
CA TYR A 183 6.95 -9.18 5.98
C TYR A 183 8.14 -10.14 6.01
N ASP A 184 8.19 -11.09 5.06
CA ASP A 184 9.27 -12.06 4.90
C ASP A 184 9.21 -12.69 3.50
N CYS A 185 9.85 -12.06 2.51
CA CYS A 185 9.80 -12.53 1.12
C CYS A 185 10.37 -13.95 0.95
N ASP A 186 11.51 -14.24 1.58
CA ASP A 186 12.21 -15.51 1.41
C ASP A 186 11.44 -16.66 2.07
N GLY A 187 10.99 -16.47 3.31
CA GLY A 187 10.17 -17.46 4.02
C GLY A 187 8.79 -17.69 3.41
N ASN A 188 8.33 -16.80 2.53
CA ASN A 188 7.04 -16.90 1.85
C ASN A 188 7.15 -17.09 0.33
N LYS A 189 8.33 -17.41 -0.19
CA LYS A 189 8.57 -17.48 -1.64
C LYS A 189 7.57 -18.39 -2.39
N ASP A 190 7.28 -19.57 -1.84
CA ASP A 190 6.41 -20.54 -2.50
C ASP A 190 4.95 -20.06 -2.53
N ILE A 191 4.47 -19.53 -1.41
CA ILE A 191 3.09 -19.02 -1.32
C ILE A 191 2.91 -17.74 -2.15
N ILE A 192 3.90 -16.85 -2.15
CA ILE A 192 3.92 -15.66 -3.01
C ILE A 192 3.84 -16.09 -4.47
N SER A 193 4.71 -17.00 -4.91
CA SER A 193 4.76 -17.45 -6.31
C SER A 193 3.46 -18.14 -6.74
N LYS A 194 2.90 -18.99 -5.88
CA LYS A 194 1.61 -19.66 -6.10
C LYS A 194 0.49 -18.64 -6.36
N TYR A 195 0.33 -17.65 -5.47
CA TYR A 195 -0.77 -16.70 -5.59
C TYR A 195 -0.50 -15.60 -6.60
N GLN A 196 0.75 -15.31 -6.91
CA GLN A 196 1.13 -14.49 -8.05
C GLN A 196 0.63 -15.09 -9.37
N GLU A 197 0.95 -16.36 -9.65
CA GLU A 197 0.43 -17.05 -10.86
C GLU A 197 -1.09 -17.21 -10.81
N PHE A 198 -1.68 -17.43 -9.63
CA PHE A 198 -3.14 -17.48 -9.49
C PHE A 198 -3.82 -16.17 -9.92
N VAL A 199 -3.36 -15.02 -9.40
CA VAL A 199 -3.91 -13.70 -9.76
C VAL A 199 -3.67 -13.43 -11.24
N PHE A 200 -2.47 -13.73 -11.74
CA PHE A 200 -2.15 -13.58 -13.16
C PHE A 200 -3.08 -14.41 -14.06
N ASN A 201 -3.41 -15.64 -13.70
CA ASN A 201 -4.34 -16.47 -14.48
C ASN A 201 -5.77 -15.91 -14.50
N HIS A 202 -6.10 -14.96 -13.62
CA HIS A 202 -7.37 -14.26 -13.58
C HIS A 202 -7.27 -12.81 -14.10
N HIS A 203 -6.17 -12.41 -14.75
CA HIS A 203 -5.95 -11.04 -15.22
C HIS A 203 -7.07 -10.49 -16.12
N LEU A 204 -7.78 -11.35 -16.87
CA LEU A 204 -8.93 -10.94 -17.70
C LEU A 204 -10.12 -10.41 -16.89
N LYS A 205 -10.17 -10.71 -15.58
CA LYS A 205 -11.16 -10.16 -14.65
C LYS A 205 -10.70 -8.85 -14.01
N MET A 206 -9.49 -8.41 -14.30
CA MET A 206 -8.85 -7.25 -13.69
C MET A 206 -8.77 -6.09 -14.68
N MET A 207 -8.70 -4.88 -14.15
CA MET A 207 -8.31 -3.71 -14.94
C MET A 207 -6.79 -3.70 -15.15
N THR A 208 -6.26 -2.63 -15.73
CA THR A 208 -4.82 -2.48 -15.94
C THR A 208 -4.16 -1.54 -14.95
N GLY A 209 -4.91 -0.67 -14.25
CA GLY A 209 -4.38 0.26 -13.24
C GLY A 209 -3.73 -0.43 -12.03
N TYR A 210 -3.16 0.37 -11.12
CA TYR A 210 -2.47 -0.18 -9.94
C TYR A 210 -3.45 -0.59 -8.84
N CYS A 211 -4.51 0.17 -8.59
CA CYS A 211 -5.43 -0.05 -7.48
C CYS A 211 -6.24 -1.34 -7.67
N HIS A 212 -6.82 -1.50 -8.87
CA HIS A 212 -7.72 -2.59 -9.23
C HIS A 212 -7.27 -3.38 -10.45
N GLY A 213 -6.00 -3.30 -10.83
CA GLY A 213 -5.54 -3.92 -12.07
C GLY A 213 -4.27 -4.72 -11.93
N ILE A 214 -3.90 -5.40 -13.02
CA ILE A 214 -2.78 -6.34 -13.05
C ILE A 214 -1.43 -5.68 -12.72
N THR A 215 -1.33 -4.35 -12.85
CA THR A 215 -0.14 -3.59 -12.49
C THR A 215 0.19 -3.67 -11.00
N SER A 216 -0.80 -3.91 -10.12
CA SER A 216 -0.52 -4.19 -8.71
C SER A 216 0.42 -5.36 -8.51
N LEU A 217 0.30 -6.38 -9.37
CA LEU A 217 1.07 -7.61 -9.27
C LEU A 217 2.52 -7.37 -9.66
N LEU A 218 2.78 -6.41 -10.55
CA LEU A 218 4.12 -6.06 -11.03
C LEU A 218 5.04 -5.70 -9.86
N GLN A 219 4.57 -4.90 -8.90
CA GLN A 219 5.37 -4.51 -7.74
C GLN A 219 5.80 -5.71 -6.90
N THR A 220 4.91 -6.71 -6.76
CA THR A 220 5.23 -7.91 -5.99
C THR A 220 6.34 -8.75 -6.65
N THR A 221 6.47 -8.69 -7.98
CA THR A 221 7.52 -9.43 -8.71
C THR A 221 8.92 -8.88 -8.47
N VAL A 222 9.03 -7.62 -8.05
CA VAL A 222 10.32 -6.97 -7.73
C VAL A 222 10.92 -7.59 -6.46
N TYR A 223 10.10 -7.86 -5.45
CA TYR A 223 10.55 -8.41 -4.17
C TYR A 223 11.16 -9.81 -4.30
N ASN A 224 10.51 -10.70 -5.05
CA ASN A 224 10.98 -12.08 -5.25
C ASN A 224 11.74 -12.28 -6.57
N GLN A 225 12.05 -11.20 -7.28
CA GLN A 225 12.76 -11.20 -8.57
C GLN A 225 12.15 -12.16 -9.62
N ASN A 226 10.82 -12.29 -9.64
CA ASN A 226 10.11 -13.17 -10.58
C ASN A 226 10.07 -12.58 -12.00
N LYS A 227 11.22 -12.63 -12.69
CA LYS A 227 11.41 -12.04 -14.03
C LYS A 227 10.49 -12.61 -15.10
N LEU A 228 10.10 -13.88 -14.97
CA LEU A 228 9.20 -14.52 -15.93
C LEU A 228 7.80 -13.92 -15.84
N LEU A 229 7.24 -13.87 -14.63
CA LEU A 229 5.93 -13.28 -14.41
C LEU A 229 5.91 -11.78 -14.70
N MET A 230 6.97 -11.06 -14.32
CA MET A 230 7.14 -9.64 -14.65
C MET A 230 6.96 -9.40 -16.16
N LYS A 231 7.61 -10.21 -17.01
CA LYS A 231 7.46 -10.12 -18.47
C LYS A 231 6.05 -10.44 -18.95
N LYS A 232 5.40 -11.46 -18.38
CA LYS A 232 4.01 -11.80 -18.73
C LYS A 232 3.06 -10.63 -18.40
N ILE A 233 3.20 -10.01 -17.23
CA ILE A 233 2.40 -8.84 -16.82
C ILE A 233 2.64 -7.67 -17.77
N GLN A 234 3.91 -7.36 -18.09
CA GLN A 234 4.26 -6.32 -19.05
C GLN A 234 3.62 -6.56 -20.43
N GLN A 235 3.58 -7.81 -20.91
CA GLN A 235 2.92 -8.15 -22.17
C GLN A 235 1.41 -7.87 -22.13
N VAL A 236 0.74 -8.20 -21.03
CA VAL A 236 -0.70 -7.88 -20.85
C VAL A 236 -0.91 -6.36 -20.88
N ILE A 237 -0.12 -5.60 -20.10
CA ILE A 237 -0.22 -4.14 -20.05
C ILE A 237 0.00 -3.52 -21.44
N LEU A 238 1.01 -3.99 -22.17
CA LEU A 238 1.30 -3.50 -23.53
C LEU A 238 0.20 -3.88 -24.53
N ALA A 239 -0.38 -5.07 -24.41
CA ALA A 239 -1.50 -5.49 -25.26
C ALA A 239 -2.76 -4.64 -25.04
N CYS A 240 -2.93 -4.06 -23.85
CA CYS A 240 -4.02 -3.14 -23.51
C CYS A 240 -3.65 -1.66 -23.72
N SER A 241 -2.43 -1.35 -24.18
CA SER A 241 -2.01 0.05 -24.43
C SER A 241 -2.36 0.50 -25.84
N GLU A 242 -2.59 1.80 -26.00
CA GLU A 242 -2.86 2.43 -27.30
C GLU A 242 -1.76 3.42 -27.67
N ARG A 243 -1.77 3.91 -28.92
CA ARG A 243 -0.94 5.03 -29.33
C ARG A 243 -1.81 6.24 -29.61
N ASP A 244 -1.41 7.41 -29.11
CA ASP A 244 -2.08 8.66 -29.44
C ASP A 244 -1.77 9.13 -30.87
N ASP A 245 -2.36 10.26 -31.26
CA ASP A 245 -2.17 10.88 -32.58
C ASP A 245 -0.72 11.31 -32.86
N HIS A 246 0.13 11.37 -31.83
CA HIS A 246 1.56 11.64 -31.93
C HIS A 246 2.42 10.37 -31.93
N GLY A 247 1.79 9.20 -31.87
CA GLY A 247 2.46 7.90 -31.80
C GLY A 247 3.03 7.57 -30.41
N LEU A 248 2.70 8.34 -29.37
CA LEU A 248 3.14 8.08 -27.99
C LEU A 248 2.34 6.92 -27.39
N LEU A 249 3.02 6.08 -26.62
CA LEU A 249 2.40 4.95 -25.95
C LEU A 249 1.57 5.44 -24.75
N MET A 250 0.30 5.04 -24.72
CA MET A 250 -0.68 5.47 -23.75
C MET A 250 -1.23 4.25 -23.01
N PHE A 251 -1.08 4.25 -21.68
CA PHE A 251 -1.60 3.18 -20.83
C PHE A 251 -3.02 3.50 -20.35
N GLN A 252 -3.90 2.51 -20.39
CA GLN A 252 -5.28 2.65 -19.95
C GLN A 252 -5.37 2.78 -18.43
N GLY A 253 -6.20 3.70 -17.93
CA GLY A 253 -6.64 3.68 -16.54
C GLY A 253 -7.75 2.66 -16.30
N ASP A 254 -8.31 2.66 -15.11
CA ASP A 254 -9.45 1.79 -14.74
C ASP A 254 -10.73 2.13 -15.53
N SER A 255 -10.80 3.31 -16.15
CA SER A 255 -11.83 3.72 -17.11
C SER A 255 -11.74 3.00 -18.47
N GLY A 256 -10.65 2.27 -18.71
CA GLY A 256 -10.30 1.71 -20.03
C GLY A 256 -9.83 2.77 -21.03
N LYS A 257 -9.63 4.01 -20.59
CA LYS A 257 -9.14 5.13 -21.41
C LYS A 257 -7.80 5.63 -20.91
N ALA A 258 -7.01 6.21 -21.78
CA ALA A 258 -5.75 6.86 -21.41
C ALA A 258 -5.95 8.35 -21.04
N ASP A 259 -6.93 8.65 -20.19
CA ASP A 259 -7.36 10.02 -19.90
C ASP A 259 -6.98 10.52 -18.50
N LEU A 260 -6.58 9.63 -17.59
CA LEU A 260 -6.34 9.99 -16.19
C LEU A 260 -4.87 9.82 -15.77
N PHE A 261 -4.27 10.93 -15.36
CA PHE A 261 -2.91 10.98 -14.83
C PHE A 261 -2.90 10.78 -13.31
N ASP A 262 -3.27 9.57 -12.88
CA ASP A 262 -3.36 9.16 -11.47
C ASP A 262 -2.52 7.90 -11.21
N PHE A 263 -1.99 7.74 -10.00
CA PHE A 263 -1.17 6.58 -9.64
C PHE A 263 -2.02 5.31 -9.42
N GLY A 264 -3.16 5.43 -8.74
CA GLY A 264 -3.98 4.28 -8.39
C GLY A 264 -4.78 3.77 -9.58
N ILE A 265 -5.53 4.65 -10.23
CA ILE A 265 -6.52 4.30 -11.26
C ILE A 265 -6.16 4.81 -12.65
N GLY A 266 -5.02 5.51 -12.79
CA GLY A 266 -4.57 6.14 -14.02
C GLY A 266 -3.27 5.58 -14.59
N SER A 267 -2.71 6.30 -15.56
CA SER A 267 -1.53 5.89 -16.34
C SER A 267 -0.19 6.05 -15.61
N MET A 268 -0.16 6.65 -14.41
CA MET A 268 1.08 6.80 -13.63
C MET A 268 1.43 5.56 -12.80
N GLY A 269 0.44 4.72 -12.48
CA GLY A 269 0.65 3.48 -11.72
C GLY A 269 1.62 2.51 -12.39
N TYR A 270 1.79 2.62 -13.71
CA TYR A 270 2.73 1.80 -14.50
C TYR A 270 4.18 2.25 -14.37
N ILE A 271 4.41 3.54 -14.14
CA ILE A 271 5.74 4.16 -14.11
C ILE A 271 6.34 4.07 -12.71
N GLY A 272 5.52 4.20 -11.65
CA GLY A 272 5.98 4.22 -10.26
C GLY A 272 6.36 2.87 -9.65
N VAL A 273 6.33 1.78 -10.43
CA VAL A 273 6.70 0.43 -9.99
C VAL A 273 8.19 0.10 -10.29
N TYR A 274 8.91 1.03 -10.92
CA TYR A 274 10.34 0.89 -11.26
C TYR A 274 11.26 1.81 -10.45
#